data_AF-X1E4L5-F1
#
_entry.id   AF-X1E4L5-F1
#
_cell.length_a   1.000
_cell.length_b   1.000
_cell.length_c   1.000
_cell.angle_alpha   90.00
_cell.angle_beta   90.00
_cell.angle_gamma   90.00
#
_symmetry.space_group_name_H-M   'P 1'
#
loop_
_entity.id
_entity.type
_entity.pdbx_description
1 polymer ?
#
loop_
_entity_poly.entity_id
_entity_poly.type
_entity_poly.pdbx_seq_one_letter_code
_entity_poly.pdbx_strand_id
1 'polypeptide(L)'
;YDFHNNVIRDGIHESGKKIITFSNILNHNIFPLAEILQSLLEMGQKEMNNPIEIEFAVNLDSPPGAPKIFSFLQIRRIVESEQATIIKLDEINKKETIIISDSVLGNGILKGLSDLVYVKPETFSPAKNESIAFAIEKINTKFRNEGRNYVLIGPGRWGSTDPWLGIPTKWAQISQARVIVESGLENYRIDPSQGTHFFQNLTSFRVGYFTINPFINDGYYDLKFLNGAKACYEDEFIRHIRFKKPLTVKIDGKEKRGVIIKPGSNIPE
;
A
#
# COMPACT_ATOMS: atom_id res chain seq x y z
N TYR A 1 -12.97 -24.35 -5.59
CA TYR A 1 -12.49 -24.12 -6.96
C TYR A 1 -11.86 -25.40 -7.46
N ASP A 2 -12.45 -25.96 -8.50
CA ASP A 2 -12.02 -27.19 -9.18
C ASP A 2 -10.99 -26.82 -10.26
N PHE A 3 -9.75 -27.29 -10.11
CA PHE A 3 -8.65 -26.98 -11.02
C PHE A 3 -8.71 -27.74 -12.35
N HIS A 4 -9.44 -28.85 -12.41
CA HIS A 4 -9.57 -29.64 -13.64
C HIS A 4 -10.57 -28.98 -14.60
N ASN A 5 -11.64 -28.43 -14.04
CA ASN A 5 -12.74 -27.86 -14.82
C ASN A 5 -12.76 -26.33 -14.81
N ASN A 6 -11.91 -25.67 -14.00
CA ASN A 6 -11.91 -24.22 -13.78
C ASN A 6 -13.27 -23.65 -13.33
N VAL A 7 -14.03 -24.42 -12.54
CA VAL A 7 -15.37 -24.05 -12.05
C VAL A 7 -15.40 -23.90 -10.53
N ILE A 8 -16.23 -23.00 -10.04
CA ILE A 8 -16.57 -22.89 -8.61
C ILE A 8 -17.79 -23.79 -8.36
N ARG A 9 -17.63 -24.75 -7.45
CA ARG A 9 -18.70 -25.65 -6.99
C ARG A 9 -19.02 -25.32 -5.55
N ASP A 10 -20.31 -25.25 -5.22
CA ASP A 10 -20.78 -25.03 -3.86
C ASP A 10 -20.54 -26.28 -2.99
N GLY A 11 -20.24 -26.06 -1.71
CA GLY A 11 -19.98 -27.11 -0.73
C GLY A 11 -18.50 -27.38 -0.45
N ILE A 12 -18.26 -28.20 0.56
CA ILE A 12 -16.91 -28.49 1.08
C ILE A 12 -16.38 -29.87 0.66
N HIS A 13 -17.17 -30.65 -0.08
CA HIS A 13 -16.88 -32.06 -0.35
C HIS A 13 -15.86 -32.27 -1.48
N GLU A 14 -15.78 -31.32 -2.42
CA GLU A 14 -14.89 -31.45 -3.58
C GLU A 14 -13.42 -31.17 -3.24
N SER A 15 -12.52 -31.90 -3.88
CA SER A 15 -11.08 -31.63 -3.86
C SER A 15 -10.76 -30.35 -4.63
N GLY A 16 -9.96 -29.46 -4.05
CA GLY A 16 -9.57 -28.19 -4.68
C GLY A 16 -9.46 -27.03 -3.68
N LYS A 17 -9.15 -25.83 -4.18
CA LYS A 17 -8.97 -24.65 -3.31
C LYS A 17 -10.31 -24.25 -2.70
N LYS A 18 -10.38 -24.21 -1.38
CA LYS A 18 -11.52 -23.66 -0.64
C LYS A 18 -11.52 -22.15 -0.78
N ILE A 19 -12.67 -21.60 -1.13
CA ILE A 19 -12.87 -20.16 -1.31
C ILE A 19 -14.18 -19.79 -0.63
N ILE A 20 -14.22 -18.60 -0.02
CA ILE A 20 -15.44 -18.04 0.54
C ILE A 20 -16.11 -17.21 -0.56
N THR A 21 -17.40 -17.41 -0.76
CA THR A 21 -18.19 -16.75 -1.80
C THR A 21 -19.49 -16.21 -1.22
N PHE A 22 -20.18 -15.38 -1.99
CA PHE A 22 -21.54 -14.92 -1.67
C PHE A 22 -22.62 -15.81 -2.29
N SER A 23 -22.31 -17.04 -2.73
CA SER A 23 -23.26 -17.89 -3.47
C SER A 23 -24.54 -18.14 -2.67
N ASN A 24 -24.43 -18.38 -1.37
CA ASN A 24 -25.60 -18.55 -0.51
C ASN A 24 -26.54 -17.34 -0.49
N ILE A 25 -26.01 -16.12 -0.62
CA ILE A 25 -26.83 -14.90 -0.62
C ILE A 25 -27.37 -14.64 -2.02
N LEU A 26 -26.52 -14.73 -3.04
CA LEU A 26 -26.81 -14.36 -4.42
C LEU A 26 -27.67 -15.40 -5.16
N ASN A 27 -27.33 -16.69 -5.05
CA ASN A 27 -28.03 -17.75 -5.78
C ASN A 27 -29.41 -18.05 -5.20
N HIS A 28 -29.56 -17.88 -3.88
CA HIS A 28 -30.83 -18.13 -3.18
C HIS A 28 -31.64 -16.86 -2.92
N ASN A 29 -31.14 -15.70 -3.33
CA ASN A 29 -31.75 -14.39 -3.14
C ASN A 29 -32.32 -14.17 -1.73
N ILE A 30 -31.56 -14.58 -0.70
CA ILE A 30 -31.96 -14.49 0.73
C ILE A 30 -32.12 -13.02 1.15
N PHE A 31 -31.40 -12.14 0.45
CA PHE A 31 -31.40 -10.70 0.62
C PHE A 31 -31.07 -10.09 -0.75
N PRO A 32 -31.76 -9.03 -1.21
CA PRO A 32 -31.58 -8.43 -2.53
C PRO A 32 -30.29 -7.60 -2.60
N LEU A 33 -29.16 -8.25 -2.31
CA LEU A 33 -27.87 -7.60 -2.19
C LEU A 33 -27.42 -7.03 -3.53
N ALA A 34 -27.57 -7.81 -4.60
CA ALA A 34 -27.11 -7.42 -5.93
C ALA A 34 -27.87 -6.17 -6.42
N GLU A 35 -29.18 -6.13 -6.25
CA GLU A 35 -30.04 -5.04 -6.67
C GLU A 35 -29.75 -3.76 -5.89
N ILE A 36 -29.55 -3.87 -4.56
CA ILE A 36 -29.18 -2.73 -3.72
C ILE A 36 -27.82 -2.18 -4.15
N LEU A 37 -26.82 -3.04 -4.32
CA LEU A 37 -25.47 -2.62 -4.71
C LEU A 37 -25.47 -1.97 -6.09
N GLN A 38 -26.16 -2.57 -7.07
CA GLN A 38 -26.27 -2.02 -8.41
C GLN A 38 -26.93 -0.63 -8.39
N SER A 39 -28.05 -0.49 -7.67
CA SER A 39 -28.76 0.78 -7.55
C SER A 39 -27.90 1.87 -6.90
N LEU A 40 -27.17 1.53 -5.83
CA LEU A 40 -26.29 2.48 -5.15
C LEU A 40 -25.08 2.87 -6.00
N LEU A 41 -24.48 1.93 -6.72
CA LEU A 41 -23.36 2.19 -7.62
C LEU A 41 -23.78 3.08 -8.79
N GLU A 42 -24.90 2.78 -9.45
CA GLU A 42 -25.43 3.57 -10.57
C GLU A 42 -25.79 4.99 -10.13
N MET A 43 -26.51 5.12 -9.01
CA MET A 43 -26.88 6.42 -8.46
C MET A 43 -25.65 7.22 -8.02
N GLY A 44 -24.73 6.59 -7.27
CA GLY A 44 -23.50 7.25 -6.82
C GLY A 44 -22.65 7.73 -7.97
N GLN A 45 -22.48 6.91 -9.02
CA GLN A 45 -21.71 7.27 -10.20
C GLN A 45 -22.33 8.44 -10.94
N LYS A 46 -23.65 8.42 -11.11
CA LYS A 46 -24.40 9.50 -11.77
C LYS A 46 -24.28 10.83 -11.01
N GLU A 47 -24.52 10.83 -9.71
CA GLU A 47 -24.53 12.06 -8.89
C GLU A 47 -23.12 12.62 -8.67
N MET A 48 -22.10 11.76 -8.66
CA MET A 48 -20.70 12.18 -8.49
C MET A 48 -19.95 12.44 -9.79
N ASN A 49 -20.58 12.13 -10.93
CA ASN A 49 -20.01 12.22 -12.28
C ASN A 49 -18.59 11.61 -12.38
N ASN A 50 -18.38 10.49 -11.69
CA ASN A 50 -17.15 9.69 -11.65
C ASN A 50 -17.53 8.27 -11.24
N PRO A 51 -16.76 7.23 -11.63
CA PRO A 51 -16.89 5.92 -11.01
C PRO A 51 -16.73 6.07 -9.48
N ILE A 52 -17.44 5.24 -8.71
CA ILE A 52 -17.44 5.32 -7.24
C ILE A 52 -17.20 3.95 -6.63
N GLU A 53 -16.63 3.95 -5.43
CA GLU A 53 -16.52 2.79 -4.55
C GLU A 53 -17.38 3.00 -3.31
N ILE A 54 -17.94 1.92 -2.76
CA ILE A 54 -18.78 1.95 -1.57
C ILE A 54 -18.34 0.92 -0.54
N GLU A 55 -18.48 1.26 0.72
CA GLU A 55 -18.37 0.33 1.85
C GLU A 55 -19.76 0.15 2.47
N PHE A 56 -20.13 -1.10 2.75
CA PHE A 56 -21.43 -1.45 3.29
C PHE A 56 -21.33 -2.58 4.31
N ALA A 57 -22.36 -2.71 5.14
CA ALA A 57 -22.56 -3.87 6.01
C ALA A 57 -24.01 -4.36 5.91
N VAL A 58 -24.21 -5.67 6.03
CA VAL A 58 -25.55 -6.28 6.04
C VAL A 58 -25.71 -7.09 7.31
N ASN A 59 -26.75 -6.81 8.08
CA ASN A 59 -27.19 -7.69 9.14
C ASN A 59 -28.26 -8.63 8.61
N LEU A 60 -27.88 -9.91 8.43
CA LEU A 60 -28.79 -10.97 8.02
C LEU A 60 -29.52 -11.62 9.22
N ASP A 61 -29.07 -11.41 10.45
CA ASP A 61 -29.68 -11.97 11.65
C ASP A 61 -30.66 -10.98 12.27
N SER A 62 -31.78 -10.80 11.58
CA SER A 62 -32.91 -10.00 12.06
C SER A 62 -33.96 -10.91 12.71
N PRO A 63 -34.66 -10.44 13.76
CA PRO A 63 -35.77 -11.18 14.36
C PRO A 63 -36.82 -11.59 13.32
N PRO A 64 -37.55 -12.70 13.52
CA PRO A 64 -38.62 -13.11 12.62
C PRO A 64 -39.64 -11.97 12.39
N GLY A 65 -39.90 -11.64 11.12
CA GLY A 65 -40.80 -10.55 10.74
C GLY A 65 -40.17 -9.15 10.72
N ALA A 66 -38.92 -8.99 11.15
CA ALA A 66 -38.18 -7.74 10.98
C ALA A 66 -37.42 -7.70 9.65
N PRO A 67 -37.27 -6.52 9.02
CA PRO A 67 -36.48 -6.39 7.81
C PRO A 67 -35.00 -6.64 8.10
N LYS A 68 -34.32 -7.29 7.15
CA LYS A 68 -32.86 -7.36 7.08
C LYS A 68 -32.31 -5.94 6.96
N ILE A 69 -31.18 -5.65 7.61
CA ILE A 69 -30.65 -4.27 7.66
C ILE A 69 -29.44 -4.16 6.71
N PHE A 70 -29.52 -3.20 5.79
CA PHE A 70 -28.38 -2.76 4.99
C PHE A 70 -27.89 -1.40 5.50
N SER A 71 -26.61 -1.32 5.78
CA SER A 71 -25.95 -0.11 6.26
C SER A 71 -24.98 0.39 5.20
N PHE A 72 -25.22 1.59 4.69
CA PHE A 72 -24.31 2.29 3.78
C PHE A 72 -23.27 3.04 4.60
N LEU A 73 -22.03 2.54 4.62
CA LEU A 73 -21.00 3.01 5.54
C LEU A 73 -20.17 4.14 4.92
N GLN A 74 -19.82 4.00 3.64
CA GLN A 74 -19.01 4.99 2.95
C GLN A 74 -19.25 4.98 1.44
N ILE A 75 -19.05 6.15 0.83
CA ILE A 75 -18.96 6.34 -0.62
C ILE A 75 -17.76 7.22 -0.93
N ARG A 76 -16.98 6.86 -1.97
CA ARG A 76 -15.84 7.64 -2.44
C ARG A 76 -15.81 7.64 -3.97
N ARG A 77 -15.33 8.74 -4.55
CA ARG A 77 -15.03 8.78 -5.99
C ARG A 77 -13.78 7.97 -6.27
N ILE A 78 -13.86 7.06 -7.21
CA ILE A 78 -12.70 6.49 -7.88
C ILE A 78 -12.22 7.58 -8.81
N VAL A 79 -11.14 8.25 -8.41
CA VAL A 79 -10.49 9.19 -9.32
C VAL A 79 -9.69 8.35 -10.29
N GLU A 80 -10.17 8.29 -11.53
CA GLU A 80 -9.35 7.84 -12.64
C GLU A 80 -8.07 8.68 -12.65
N SER A 81 -6.92 8.03 -12.51
CA SER A 81 -5.69 8.68 -12.91
C SER A 81 -5.76 8.76 -14.44
N GLU A 82 -5.81 9.97 -15.00
CA GLU A 82 -5.57 10.26 -16.42
C GLU A 82 -4.19 9.79 -16.93
N GLN A 83 -3.46 8.97 -16.17
CA GLN A 83 -2.20 8.36 -16.55
C GLN A 83 -2.36 6.85 -16.60
N ALA A 84 -3.10 6.38 -17.60
CA ALA A 84 -2.63 5.24 -18.39
C ALA A 84 -1.44 5.68 -19.26
N THR A 85 -0.49 6.42 -18.69
CA THR A 85 0.82 6.58 -19.31
C THR A 85 1.40 5.19 -19.29
N ILE A 86 1.76 4.65 -20.44
CA ILE A 86 2.57 3.44 -20.51
C ILE A 86 3.87 3.77 -19.78
N ILE A 87 3.97 3.37 -18.51
CA ILE A 87 5.14 3.63 -17.71
C ILE A 87 6.19 2.63 -18.17
N LYS A 88 7.06 3.08 -19.08
CA LYS A 88 8.19 2.26 -19.53
C LYS A 88 9.23 2.15 -18.42
N LEU A 89 9.05 1.17 -17.54
CA LEU A 89 10.00 0.86 -16.47
C LEU A 89 11.23 0.08 -16.98
N ASP A 90 11.11 -0.58 -18.14
CA ASP A 90 12.20 -1.35 -18.77
C ASP A 90 13.38 -0.51 -19.23
N GLU A 91 13.13 0.75 -19.61
CA GLU A 91 14.16 1.65 -20.14
C GLU A 91 14.90 2.41 -19.03
N ILE A 92 14.55 2.18 -17.75
CA ILE A 92 15.10 2.94 -16.62
C ILE A 92 16.43 2.37 -16.16
N ASN A 93 17.48 3.20 -16.24
CA ASN A 93 18.82 2.82 -15.82
C ASN A 93 18.90 2.68 -14.29
N LYS A 94 19.29 1.48 -13.82
CA LYS A 94 19.49 1.18 -12.38
C LYS A 94 20.35 2.23 -11.67
N LYS A 95 21.36 2.81 -12.32
CA LYS A 95 22.24 3.84 -11.72
C LYS A 95 21.51 5.13 -11.35
N GLU A 96 20.39 5.41 -12.00
CA GLU A 96 19.55 6.60 -11.78
C GLU A 96 18.45 6.34 -10.75
N THR A 97 18.37 5.14 -10.20
CA THR A 97 17.31 4.75 -9.25
C THR A 97 17.85 4.64 -7.82
N ILE A 98 16.99 4.98 -6.86
CA ILE A 98 17.17 4.70 -5.44
C ILE A 98 16.59 3.31 -5.13
N ILE A 99 15.39 3.02 -5.65
CA ILE A 99 14.69 1.76 -5.46
C ILE A 99 14.13 1.25 -6.79
N ILE A 100 14.21 -0.06 -7.00
CA ILE A 100 13.44 -0.81 -8.00
C ILE A 100 12.73 -1.94 -7.26
N SER A 101 11.46 -2.18 -7.54
CA SER A 101 10.68 -3.27 -6.95
C SER A 101 9.82 -3.90 -8.03
N ASP A 102 9.77 -5.23 -8.02
CA ASP A 102 8.86 -6.05 -8.84
C ASP A 102 7.64 -6.52 -8.02
N SER A 103 7.41 -5.90 -6.86
CA SER A 103 6.25 -6.12 -6.00
C SER A 103 5.78 -4.79 -5.42
N VAL A 104 4.94 -4.09 -6.18
CA VAL A 104 4.34 -2.81 -5.77
C VAL A 104 2.82 -2.82 -5.77
N LEU A 105 2.26 -1.87 -5.02
CA LEU A 105 0.85 -1.49 -5.09
C LEU A 105 0.72 0.02 -5.31
N GLY A 106 -0.39 0.38 -5.95
CA GLY A 106 -0.65 1.72 -6.47
C GLY A 106 -0.47 1.76 -7.98
N ASN A 107 -0.71 2.93 -8.56
CA ASN A 107 -0.51 3.16 -9.99
C ASN A 107 -0.26 4.64 -10.24
N GLY A 108 0.59 4.95 -11.23
CA GLY A 108 0.84 6.31 -11.72
C GLY A 108 2.19 6.90 -11.30
N ILE A 109 2.33 8.22 -11.50
CA ILE A 109 3.56 8.97 -11.25
C ILE A 109 3.37 9.93 -10.08
N LEU A 110 4.14 9.75 -9.00
CA LEU A 110 4.17 10.65 -7.85
C LEU A 110 5.37 11.61 -8.02
N LYS A 111 5.06 12.91 -8.13
CA LYS A 111 6.03 14.01 -8.23
C LYS A 111 6.02 14.87 -6.96
N GLY A 112 7.03 15.71 -6.78
CA GLY A 112 7.07 16.73 -5.72
C GLY A 112 7.53 16.23 -4.35
N LEU A 113 7.99 14.98 -4.24
CA LEU A 113 8.60 14.47 -3.02
C LEU A 113 10.08 14.87 -3.01
N SER A 114 10.54 15.56 -1.96
CA SER A 114 11.96 15.91 -1.80
C SER A 114 12.57 15.33 -0.54
N ASP A 115 11.76 14.69 0.30
CA ASP A 115 12.15 14.14 1.58
C ASP A 115 12.04 12.61 1.58
N LEU A 116 13.08 11.96 2.09
CA LEU A 116 13.16 10.53 2.23
C LEU A 116 13.65 10.21 3.65
N VAL A 117 12.90 9.36 4.34
CA VAL A 117 13.17 8.90 5.69
C VAL A 117 13.35 7.39 5.62
N TYR A 118 14.47 6.89 6.13
CA TYR A 118 14.71 5.46 6.20
C TYR A 118 15.25 5.02 7.56
N VAL A 119 14.88 3.80 7.95
CA VAL A 119 15.52 3.10 9.06
C VAL A 119 16.87 2.59 8.59
N LYS A 120 17.94 2.91 9.32
CA LYS A 120 19.31 2.52 9.01
C LYS A 120 19.47 1.01 9.19
N PRO A 121 19.76 0.24 8.13
CA PRO A 121 19.89 -1.21 8.24
C PRO A 121 21.02 -1.65 9.18
N GLU A 122 22.05 -0.82 9.34
CA GLU A 122 23.25 -1.16 10.12
C GLU A 122 23.00 -1.15 11.63
N THR A 123 22.05 -0.33 12.10
CA THR A 123 21.67 -0.24 13.53
C THR A 123 20.33 -0.90 13.81
N PHE A 124 19.74 -1.55 12.81
CA PHE A 124 18.44 -2.18 12.96
C PHE A 124 18.50 -3.40 13.88
N SER A 125 17.52 -3.48 14.79
CA SER A 125 17.27 -4.65 15.61
C SER A 125 15.76 -4.77 15.83
N PRO A 126 15.15 -5.96 15.63
CA PRO A 126 13.72 -6.16 15.90
C PRO A 126 13.32 -5.81 17.34
N ALA A 127 14.24 -6.00 18.30
CA ALA A 127 14.04 -5.62 19.70
C ALA A 127 13.86 -4.11 19.92
N LYS A 128 14.19 -3.28 18.92
CA LYS A 128 14.06 -1.81 18.95
C LYS A 128 12.85 -1.31 18.16
N ASN A 129 12.02 -2.19 17.59
CA ASN A 129 10.92 -1.79 16.70
C ASN A 129 9.92 -0.81 17.34
N GLU A 130 9.63 -0.92 18.64
CA GLU A 130 8.80 0.06 19.34
C GLU A 130 9.47 1.44 19.43
N SER A 131 10.77 1.48 19.68
CA SER A 131 11.55 2.73 19.71
C SER A 131 11.61 3.38 18.33
N ILE A 132 11.74 2.56 17.28
CA ILE A 132 11.69 3.02 15.88
C ILE A 132 10.32 3.61 15.55
N ALA A 133 9.23 2.96 15.97
CA ALA A 133 7.87 3.48 15.76
C ALA A 133 7.69 4.87 16.38
N PHE A 134 8.21 5.10 17.59
CA PHE A 134 8.18 6.40 18.25
C PHE A 134 9.05 7.46 17.53
N ALA A 135 10.22 7.09 17.04
CA ALA A 135 11.07 7.98 16.25
C ALA A 135 10.38 8.41 14.95
N ILE A 136 9.73 7.46 14.27
CA ILE A 136 8.95 7.72 13.06
C ILE A 136 7.74 8.64 13.34
N GLU A 137 7.03 8.44 14.45
CA GLU A 137 5.90 9.31 14.84
C GLU A 137 6.32 10.77 15.02
N LYS A 138 7.49 11.02 15.63
CA LYS A 138 8.04 12.38 15.78
C LYS A 138 8.31 13.03 14.42
N ILE A 139 8.92 12.28 13.51
CA ILE A 139 9.17 12.75 12.14
C ILE A 139 7.84 13.05 11.44
N ASN A 140 6.89 12.12 11.47
CA ASN A 140 5.60 12.30 10.81
C ASN A 140 4.82 13.50 11.37
N THR A 141 4.90 13.76 12.67
CA THR A 141 4.31 14.95 13.31
C THR A 141 4.93 16.24 12.77
N LYS A 142 6.26 16.28 12.61
CA LYS A 142 6.95 17.41 11.98
C LYS A 142 6.48 17.63 10.54
N PHE A 143 6.40 16.57 9.74
CA PHE A 143 5.90 16.65 8.36
C PHE A 143 4.45 17.14 8.28
N ARG A 144 3.59 16.70 9.21
CA ARG A 144 2.21 17.16 9.32
C ARG A 144 2.14 18.66 9.60
N ASN A 145 2.94 19.14 10.54
CA ASN A 145 2.99 20.57 10.91
C ASN A 145 3.56 21.43 9.77
N GLU A 146 4.50 20.91 8.98
CA GLU A 146 5.07 21.58 7.81
C GLU A 146 4.16 21.49 6.56
N GLY A 147 3.07 20.68 6.59
CA GLY A 147 2.22 20.45 5.43
C GLY A 147 2.94 19.71 4.29
N ARG A 148 3.83 18.77 4.61
CA ARG A 148 4.73 18.11 3.66
C ARG A 148 4.62 16.60 3.71
N ASN A 149 5.05 15.98 2.62
CA ASN A 149 5.08 14.54 2.47
C ASN A 149 6.49 14.00 2.24
N TYR A 150 6.66 12.70 2.48
CA TYR A 150 7.95 12.03 2.35
C TYR A 150 7.81 10.58 1.86
N VAL A 151 8.95 10.01 1.46
CA VAL A 151 9.13 8.58 1.23
C VAL A 151 9.60 7.93 2.52
N LEU A 152 8.95 6.85 2.96
CA LEU A 152 9.31 6.08 4.14
C LEU A 152 9.87 4.71 3.74
N ILE A 153 11.04 4.34 4.24
CA ILE A 153 11.68 3.05 3.96
C ILE A 153 12.04 2.39 5.29
N GLY A 154 11.72 1.11 5.47
CA GLY A 154 12.11 0.40 6.68
C GLY A 154 12.09 -1.11 6.52
N PRO A 155 12.73 -1.83 7.43
CA PRO A 155 12.77 -3.28 7.42
C PRO A 155 11.48 -3.89 7.96
N GLY A 156 11.02 -4.96 7.30
CA GLY A 156 9.81 -5.71 7.65
C GLY A 156 8.50 -4.95 7.48
N ARG A 157 7.44 -5.43 8.16
CA ARG A 157 6.08 -4.89 8.01
C ARG A 157 5.90 -3.57 8.74
N TRP A 158 5.23 -2.61 8.11
CA TRP A 158 4.70 -1.44 8.81
C TRP A 158 3.34 -1.77 9.43
N GLY A 159 3.18 -1.45 10.72
CA GLY A 159 1.93 -1.68 11.46
C GLY A 159 1.67 -3.13 11.84
N SER A 160 2.74 -3.93 11.99
CA SER A 160 2.63 -5.28 12.56
C SER A 160 2.17 -5.21 14.02
N THR A 161 1.26 -6.10 14.42
CA THR A 161 0.94 -6.33 15.84
C THR A 161 1.98 -7.17 16.55
N ASP A 162 2.82 -7.89 15.79
CA ASP A 162 3.99 -8.60 16.30
C ASP A 162 5.25 -7.76 16.03
N PRO A 163 5.86 -7.14 17.06
CA PRO A 163 7.07 -6.35 16.91
C PRO A 163 8.27 -7.16 16.40
N TRP A 164 8.26 -8.50 16.51
CA TRP A 164 9.31 -9.33 15.94
C TRP A 164 9.19 -9.50 14.42
N LEU A 165 8.04 -9.16 13.84
CA LEU A 165 7.78 -9.27 12.39
C LEU A 165 7.57 -7.91 11.72
N GLY A 166 7.67 -6.81 12.45
CA GLY A 166 7.64 -5.49 11.85
C GLY A 166 7.64 -4.35 12.86
N ILE A 167 7.67 -3.13 12.33
CA ILE A 167 7.64 -1.91 13.13
C ILE A 167 6.16 -1.59 13.46
N PRO A 168 5.75 -1.60 14.74
CA PRO A 168 4.34 -1.54 15.15
C PRO A 168 3.78 -0.11 15.09
N THR A 169 3.67 0.46 13.90
CA THR A 169 3.10 1.79 13.67
C THR A 169 1.58 1.76 13.44
N LYS A 170 0.88 2.73 14.00
CA LYS A 170 -0.50 3.06 13.62
C LYS A 170 -0.48 3.96 12.38
N TRP A 171 -1.55 3.93 11.58
CA TRP A 171 -1.67 4.80 10.40
C TRP A 171 -1.40 6.28 10.72
N ALA A 172 -1.96 6.79 11.82
CA ALA A 172 -1.76 8.17 12.26
C ALA A 172 -0.27 8.54 12.42
N GLN A 173 0.60 7.58 12.78
CA GLN A 173 2.03 7.78 13.00
C GLN A 173 2.85 7.82 11.70
N ILE A 174 2.30 7.41 10.56
CA ILE A 174 2.98 7.45 9.24
C ILE A 174 2.15 8.13 8.14
N SER A 175 1.06 8.78 8.53
CA SER A 175 0.05 9.37 7.65
C SER A 175 0.54 10.38 6.61
N GLN A 176 1.74 10.94 6.76
CA GLN A 176 2.32 11.88 5.80
C GLN A 176 3.25 11.20 4.78
N ALA A 177 3.52 9.89 4.93
CA ALA A 177 4.22 9.11 3.93
C ALA A 177 3.34 8.96 2.67
N ARG A 178 3.87 9.31 1.51
CA ARG A 178 3.21 9.09 0.21
C ARG A 178 3.77 7.92 -0.57
N VAL A 179 4.92 7.43 -0.12
CA VAL A 179 5.51 6.16 -0.57
C VAL A 179 6.02 5.44 0.66
N ILE A 180 5.65 4.17 0.81
CA ILE A 180 6.10 3.29 1.89
C ILE A 180 6.82 2.11 1.25
N VAL A 181 8.00 1.81 1.76
CA VAL A 181 8.84 0.72 1.28
C VAL A 181 9.14 -0.22 2.44
N GLU A 182 8.79 -1.47 2.26
CA GLU A 182 9.17 -2.57 3.13
C GLU A 182 10.38 -3.28 2.55
N SER A 183 11.43 -3.38 3.35
CA SER A 183 12.68 -4.04 2.99
C SER A 183 12.88 -5.32 3.78
N GLY A 184 13.16 -6.42 3.08
CA GLY A 184 13.63 -7.65 3.69
C GLY A 184 15.08 -7.50 4.15
N LEU A 185 15.44 -8.15 5.26
CA LEU A 185 16.83 -8.37 5.67
C LEU A 185 17.18 -9.86 5.65
N GLU A 186 18.48 -10.20 5.66
CA GLU A 186 18.99 -11.59 5.58
C GLU A 186 18.24 -12.57 6.48
N ASN A 187 18.08 -12.19 7.76
CA ASN A 187 17.38 -12.94 8.81
C ASN A 187 16.06 -12.29 9.24
N TYR A 188 15.51 -11.39 8.42
CA TYR A 188 14.27 -10.67 8.70
C TYR A 188 13.38 -10.69 7.46
N ARG A 189 12.79 -11.87 7.22
CA ARG A 189 11.93 -12.13 6.07
C ARG A 189 10.50 -12.19 6.54
N ILE A 190 9.67 -11.36 5.94
CA ILE A 190 8.27 -11.29 6.29
C ILE A 190 7.47 -11.29 4.99
N ASP A 191 6.54 -12.24 4.87
CA ASP A 191 5.64 -12.27 3.73
C ASP A 191 4.81 -10.98 3.69
N PRO A 192 4.53 -10.40 2.52
CA PRO A 192 3.61 -9.27 2.43
C PRO A 192 2.24 -9.69 2.97
N SER A 193 1.82 -9.12 4.10
CA SER A 193 0.48 -9.30 4.66
C SER A 193 -0.02 -7.93 5.06
N GLN A 194 -1.01 -7.45 4.32
CA GLN A 194 -1.57 -6.12 4.52
C GLN A 194 -2.84 -6.28 5.33
N GLY A 195 -2.85 -5.79 6.57
CA GLY A 195 -4.08 -5.74 7.37
C GLY A 195 -5.12 -4.91 6.63
N THR A 196 -6.39 -5.35 6.61
CA THR A 196 -7.47 -4.76 5.80
C THR A 196 -7.59 -3.24 5.96
N HIS A 197 -7.46 -2.73 7.19
CA HIS A 197 -7.54 -1.29 7.46
C HIS A 197 -6.29 -0.52 6.97
N PHE A 198 -5.10 -1.12 7.02
CA PHE A 198 -3.89 -0.51 6.48
C PHE A 198 -3.98 -0.43 4.95
N PHE A 199 -4.45 -1.50 4.31
CA PHE A 199 -4.67 -1.58 2.87
C PHE A 199 -5.71 -0.56 2.37
N GLN A 200 -6.84 -0.43 3.06
CA GLN A 200 -7.85 0.59 2.74
C GLN A 200 -7.26 2.00 2.76
N ASN A 201 -6.38 2.31 3.72
CA ASN A 201 -5.73 3.62 3.77
C ASN A 201 -4.72 3.81 2.63
N LEU A 202 -3.91 2.79 2.30
CA LEU A 202 -2.96 2.86 1.18
C LEU A 202 -3.65 3.20 -0.14
N THR A 203 -4.76 2.51 -0.43
CA THR A 203 -5.56 2.72 -1.64
C THR A 203 -6.25 4.08 -1.63
N SER A 204 -6.94 4.41 -0.53
CA SER A 204 -7.70 5.67 -0.38
C SER A 204 -6.84 6.92 -0.50
N PHE A 205 -5.64 6.91 0.10
CA PHE A 205 -4.74 8.06 0.12
C PHE A 205 -3.71 8.02 -1.01
N ARG A 206 -3.82 7.06 -1.93
CA ARG A 206 -2.89 6.83 -3.05
C ARG A 206 -1.44 6.89 -2.60
N VAL A 207 -1.15 6.05 -1.62
CA VAL A 207 0.22 5.83 -1.14
C VAL A 207 0.83 4.73 -1.98
N GLY A 208 1.97 5.02 -2.61
CA GLY A 208 2.75 4.00 -3.29
C GLY A 208 3.32 3.03 -2.28
N TYR A 209 3.16 1.74 -2.49
CA TYR A 209 3.64 0.73 -1.55
C TYR A 209 4.55 -0.25 -2.26
N PHE A 210 5.76 -0.42 -1.74
CA PHE A 210 6.82 -1.18 -2.38
C PHE A 210 7.32 -2.26 -1.42
N THR A 211 7.57 -3.45 -1.96
CA THR A 211 8.26 -4.51 -1.23
C THR A 211 9.55 -4.83 -1.98
N ILE A 212 10.67 -4.85 -1.25
CA ILE A 212 11.98 -5.22 -1.79
C ILE A 212 12.66 -6.17 -0.81
N ASN A 213 13.50 -7.06 -1.32
CA ASN A 213 14.41 -7.86 -0.52
C ASN A 213 15.80 -7.91 -1.19
N PRO A 214 16.63 -6.89 -0.93
CA PRO A 214 17.96 -6.78 -1.55
C PRO A 214 18.87 -7.99 -1.30
N PHE A 215 18.66 -8.75 -0.21
CA PHE A 215 19.50 -9.89 0.15
C PHE A 215 19.32 -11.10 -0.77
N ILE A 216 18.12 -11.30 -1.30
CA ILE A 216 17.83 -12.39 -2.26
C ILE A 216 17.81 -11.88 -3.71
N ASN A 217 18.31 -10.66 -3.95
CA ASN A 217 18.24 -9.95 -5.22
C ASN A 217 16.81 -9.75 -5.75
N ASP A 218 15.84 -9.60 -4.85
CA ASP A 218 14.46 -9.22 -5.18
C ASP A 218 14.34 -7.70 -5.01
N GLY A 219 14.26 -6.98 -6.13
CA GLY A 219 14.36 -5.53 -6.16
C GLY A 219 15.77 -4.97 -5.92
N TYR A 220 15.86 -3.65 -5.83
CA TYR A 220 17.09 -2.89 -5.69
C TYR A 220 16.92 -1.78 -4.66
N TYR A 221 17.99 -1.54 -3.90
CA TYR A 221 18.06 -0.46 -2.91
C TYR A 221 19.47 0.15 -2.89
N ASP A 222 19.61 1.39 -3.38
CA ASP A 222 20.89 2.11 -3.39
C ASP A 222 21.20 2.76 -2.04
N LEU A 223 21.47 1.92 -1.04
CA LEU A 223 21.82 2.38 0.31
C LEU A 223 23.12 3.20 0.32
N LYS A 224 24.06 2.92 -0.60
CA LYS A 224 25.31 3.68 -0.74
C LYS A 224 25.04 5.13 -1.13
N PHE A 225 24.14 5.37 -2.07
CA PHE A 225 23.71 6.72 -2.44
C PHE A 225 23.06 7.46 -1.26
N LEU A 226 22.18 6.80 -0.51
CA LEU A 226 21.52 7.42 0.66
C LEU A 226 22.52 7.73 1.78
N ASN A 227 23.38 6.78 2.13
CA ASN A 227 24.40 6.96 3.16
C ASN A 227 25.44 8.05 2.79
N GLY A 228 25.68 8.28 1.49
CA GLY A 228 26.54 9.35 0.99
C GLY A 228 25.88 10.74 0.98
N ALA A 229 24.56 10.83 1.04
CA ALA A 229 23.85 12.11 1.03
C ALA A 229 23.83 12.76 2.43
N LYS A 230 23.95 14.09 2.50
CA LYS A 230 23.87 14.84 3.76
C LYS A 230 22.48 14.68 4.39
N ALA A 231 22.42 14.15 5.61
CA ALA A 231 21.19 14.07 6.38
C ALA A 231 20.79 15.45 6.92
N CYS A 232 19.50 15.75 6.90
CA CYS A 232 18.94 16.90 7.62
C CYS A 232 18.52 16.54 9.06
N TYR A 233 18.33 15.25 9.33
CA TYR A 233 18.19 14.70 10.67
C TYR A 233 18.67 13.25 10.68
N GLU A 234 19.34 12.85 11.76
CA GLU A 234 19.83 11.50 11.97
C GLU A 234 19.88 11.22 13.48
N ASP A 235 19.36 10.08 13.90
CA ASP A 235 19.46 9.58 15.28
C ASP A 235 20.03 8.15 15.29
N GLU A 236 19.82 7.39 16.38
CA GLU A 236 20.27 6.00 16.49
C GLU A 236 19.68 5.09 15.40
N PHE A 237 18.43 5.29 15.00
CA PHE A 237 17.65 4.35 14.18
C PHE A 237 17.35 4.87 12.78
N ILE A 238 17.06 6.16 12.64
CA ILE A 238 16.49 6.75 11.42
C ILE A 238 17.40 7.82 10.85
N ARG A 239 17.33 7.95 9.54
CA ARG A 239 17.99 9.00 8.78
C ARG A 239 17.00 9.65 7.84
N HIS A 240 16.96 10.97 7.88
CA HIS A 240 16.13 11.81 7.03
C HIS A 240 17.03 12.63 6.11
N ILE A 241 16.82 12.44 4.81
CA ILE A 241 17.51 13.16 3.74
C ILE A 241 16.50 14.09 3.07
N ARG A 242 16.96 15.32 2.78
CA ARG A 242 16.24 16.29 1.97
C ARG A 242 17.04 16.62 0.73
N PHE A 243 16.49 16.29 -0.42
CA PHE A 243 17.07 16.57 -1.71
C PHE A 243 16.75 17.99 -2.17
N LYS A 244 17.66 18.61 -2.93
CA LYS A 244 17.46 19.96 -3.49
C LYS A 244 16.42 19.97 -4.62
N LYS A 245 16.38 18.89 -5.41
CA LYS A 245 15.37 18.64 -6.44
C LYS A 245 14.44 17.53 -5.96
N PRO A 246 13.17 17.50 -6.38
CA PRO A 246 12.29 16.39 -6.04
C PRO A 246 12.75 15.10 -6.73
N LEU A 247 12.49 13.98 -6.06
CA LEU A 247 12.53 12.64 -6.66
C LEU A 247 11.22 12.37 -7.41
N THR A 248 11.27 11.37 -8.29
CA THR A 248 10.08 10.90 -9.03
C THR A 248 9.84 9.44 -8.69
N VAL A 249 8.60 9.08 -8.39
CA VAL A 249 8.20 7.69 -8.19
C VAL A 249 7.25 7.30 -9.31
N LYS A 250 7.55 6.20 -9.98
CA LYS A 250 6.70 5.63 -11.05
C LYS A 250 6.24 4.24 -10.61
N ILE A 251 4.94 3.96 -10.70
CA ILE A 251 4.32 2.72 -10.24
C ILE A 251 3.43 2.18 -11.35
N ASP A 252 3.76 1.01 -11.88
CA ASP A 252 2.89 0.24 -12.77
C ASP A 252 2.24 -0.88 -11.94
N GLY A 253 0.98 -0.67 -11.57
CA GLY A 253 0.22 -1.64 -10.77
C GLY A 253 -0.16 -2.91 -11.56
N LYS A 254 -0.15 -2.85 -12.90
CA LYS A 254 -0.49 -3.98 -13.76
C LYS A 254 0.67 -4.96 -13.86
N GLU A 255 1.87 -4.44 -14.13
CA GLU A 255 3.11 -5.22 -14.15
C GLU A 255 3.70 -5.43 -12.75
N LYS A 256 3.05 -4.89 -11.71
CA LYS A 256 3.50 -4.91 -10.31
C LYS A 256 4.91 -4.37 -10.11
N ARG A 257 5.35 -3.47 -10.98
CA ARG A 257 6.70 -2.93 -10.96
C ARG A 257 6.69 -1.45 -10.65
N GLY A 258 7.68 -1.00 -9.89
CA GLY A 258 7.83 0.42 -9.58
C GLY A 258 9.27 0.82 -9.33
N VAL A 259 9.53 2.11 -9.50
CA VAL A 259 10.86 2.70 -9.28
C VAL A 259 10.76 4.02 -8.53
N ILE A 260 11.80 4.28 -7.72
CA ILE A 260 12.06 5.59 -7.11
C ILE A 260 13.33 6.13 -7.77
N ILE A 261 13.21 7.22 -8.50
CA ILE A 261 14.27 7.80 -9.33
C ILE A 261 15.02 8.87 -8.53
N LYS A 262 16.35 8.91 -8.66
CA LYS A 262 17.22 9.90 -8.03
C LYS A 262 16.86 11.31 -8.50
N PRO A 263 16.91 12.31 -7.61
CA PRO A 263 16.65 13.71 -7.96
C PRO A 263 17.50 14.21 -9.12
N GLY A 264 16.86 14.89 -10.08
CA GLY A 264 17.56 15.53 -11.20
C GLY A 264 18.03 14.60 -12.32
N SER A 265 17.66 13.32 -12.30
CA SER A 265 17.85 12.41 -13.43
C SER A 265 16.89 12.77 -14.56
N ASN A 266 17.39 12.87 -15.80
CA ASN A 266 16.58 13.13 -16.99
C ASN A 266 16.02 11.80 -17.51
N ILE A 267 14.93 11.34 -16.90
CA ILE A 267 14.20 10.17 -17.38
C ILE A 267 12.98 10.66 -18.17
N PRO A 268 12.75 10.18 -19.41
CA PRO A 268 11.57 10.55 -20.19
C PRO A 268 10.28 10.28 -19.39
N GLU A 269 9.28 11.15 -19.57
CA GLU A 269 7.99 11.05 -18.86
C GLU A 269 7.27 9.74 -19.17
#